data_AF-A0A3B9ZZF4-F1
#
_entry.id   AF-A0A3B9ZZF4-F1
#
_cell.length_a   1.000
_cell.length_b   1.000
_cell.length_c   1.000
_cell.angle_alpha   90.00
_cell.angle_beta   90.00
_cell.angle_gamma   90.00
#
_symmetry.space_group_name_H-M   'P 1'
#
loop_
_entity.id
_entity.type
_entity.pdbx_description
1 polymer ?
#
loop_
_entity_poly.entity_id
_entity_poly.type
_entity_poly.pdbx_seq_one_letter_code
_entity_poly.pdbx_strand_id
1 'polypeptide(L)'
;MIKRTVLWIQPGFQKRMILFWMLQAVIVTSLTYFITIGWTVFRTNPTLAGYINVFVRPALLISAVLGFIISCIAGLIYSHRIAGPVYHMKNTIDDVLEGKSPGIIVLRRHDELKDLAASLNKLLQHFQQTQKTNI
;
A
#
# COMPACT_ATOMS: atom_id res chain seq x y z
N MET A 1 2.71 -19.48 -20.98
CA MET A 1 2.33 -18.04 -20.93
C MET A 1 1.25 -17.84 -19.89
N ILE A 2 1.60 -17.39 -18.68
CA ILE A 2 0.63 -17.20 -17.59
C ILE A 2 -0.19 -15.92 -17.87
N LYS A 3 -1.52 -16.04 -17.85
CA LYS A 3 -2.50 -14.96 -18.11
C LYS A 3 -2.25 -13.78 -17.16
N ARG A 4 -1.94 -12.61 -17.73
CA ARG A 4 -1.55 -11.35 -17.05
C ARG A 4 -2.72 -10.59 -16.41
N THR A 5 -3.72 -11.28 -15.85
CA THR A 5 -4.94 -10.67 -15.29
C THR A 5 -5.34 -11.22 -13.93
N VAL A 6 -4.39 -11.71 -13.14
CA VAL A 6 -4.66 -12.10 -11.75
C VAL A 6 -4.35 -10.91 -10.86
N LEU A 7 -5.39 -10.19 -10.44
CA LEU A 7 -5.27 -9.02 -9.58
C LEU A 7 -4.77 -9.42 -8.17
N TRP A 8 -5.10 -10.63 -7.71
CA TRP A 8 -4.79 -11.14 -6.38
C TRP A 8 -3.63 -12.14 -6.41
N ILE A 9 -2.41 -11.68 -6.11
CA ILE A 9 -1.19 -12.51 -6.11
C ILE A 9 -0.93 -13.10 -4.70
N GLN A 10 -1.24 -12.36 -3.63
CA GLN A 10 -1.20 -12.85 -2.24
C GLN A 10 -2.29 -12.19 -1.37
N PRO A 11 -3.42 -12.89 -1.08
CA PRO A 11 -4.55 -12.29 -0.36
C PRO A 11 -4.23 -11.90 1.10
N GLY A 12 -3.27 -12.56 1.74
CA GLY A 12 -2.95 -12.33 3.15
C GLY A 12 -2.26 -10.99 3.41
N PHE A 13 -1.15 -10.73 2.71
CA PHE A 13 -0.39 -9.50 2.84
C PHE A 13 -1.19 -8.28 2.33
N GLN A 14 -1.86 -8.45 1.20
CA GLN A 14 -2.65 -7.38 0.59
C GLN A 14 -3.82 -6.94 1.48
N LYS A 15 -4.56 -7.87 2.10
CA LYS A 15 -5.63 -7.54 3.05
C LYS A 15 -5.12 -6.80 4.27
N ARG A 16 -3.95 -7.18 4.82
CA ARG A 16 -3.34 -6.48 5.97
C ARG A 16 -2.95 -5.04 5.62
N MET A 17 -2.36 -4.82 4.45
CA MET A 17 -2.02 -3.46 3.99
C MET A 17 -3.28 -2.60 3.75
N ILE A 18 -4.28 -3.14 3.06
CA ILE A 18 -5.53 -2.39 2.80
C ILE A 18 -6.23 -2.07 4.12
N LEU A 19 -6.31 -3.02 5.04
CA LEU A 19 -6.89 -2.80 6.37
C LEU A 19 -6.13 -1.71 7.13
N PHE A 20 -4.80 -1.69 7.06
CA PHE A 20 -3.99 -0.63 7.66
C PHE A 20 -4.32 0.76 7.09
N TRP A 21 -4.43 0.89 5.75
CA TRP A 21 -4.84 2.14 5.09
C TRP A 21 -6.27 2.56 5.45
N MET A 22 -7.20 1.61 5.57
CA MET A 22 -8.57 1.89 5.99
C MET A 22 -8.64 2.37 7.45
N LEU A 23 -7.93 1.70 8.35
CA LEU A 23 -7.88 2.07 9.77
C LEU A 23 -7.25 3.46 9.96
N GLN A 24 -6.15 3.74 9.25
CA GLN A 24 -5.53 5.06 9.29
C GLN A 24 -6.47 6.16 8.79
N ALA A 25 -7.21 5.91 7.71
CA ALA A 25 -8.21 6.86 7.21
C ALA A 25 -9.30 7.13 8.26
N VAL A 26 -9.86 6.08 8.88
CA VAL A 26 -10.89 6.23 9.92
C VAL A 26 -10.35 7.02 11.11
N ILE A 27 -9.16 6.68 11.61
CA ILE A 27 -8.55 7.37 12.76
C ILE A 27 -8.32 8.85 12.45
N VAL A 28 -7.73 9.18 11.32
CA VAL A 28 -7.45 10.56 10.92
C VAL A 28 -8.75 11.34 10.78
N THR A 29 -9.74 10.80 10.07
CA THR A 29 -11.03 11.45 9.88
C THR A 29 -11.77 11.65 11.20
N SER A 30 -11.79 10.65 12.08
CA SER A 30 -12.39 10.79 13.42
C SER A 30 -11.69 11.86 14.24
N LEU A 31 -10.35 11.86 14.26
CA LEU A 31 -9.59 12.86 15.00
C LEU A 31 -9.84 14.28 14.47
N THR A 32 -9.82 14.46 13.14
CA THR A 32 -10.16 15.74 12.52
C THR A 32 -11.57 16.18 12.89
N TYR A 33 -12.54 15.28 12.85
CA TYR A 33 -13.91 15.59 13.25
C TYR A 33 -14.01 16.06 14.71
N PHE A 34 -13.39 15.34 15.65
CA PHE A 34 -13.38 15.73 17.07
C PHE A 34 -12.69 17.06 17.30
N ILE A 35 -11.55 17.31 16.65
CA ILE A 35 -10.82 18.57 16.77
C ILE A 35 -11.68 19.71 16.21
N THR A 36 -12.28 19.56 15.03
CA THR A 36 -13.09 20.63 14.41
C THR A 36 -14.34 20.94 15.22
N ILE A 37 -15.06 19.91 15.70
CA ILE A 37 -16.25 20.13 16.53
C ILE A 37 -15.88 20.71 17.90
N GLY A 38 -14.84 20.18 18.55
CA GLY A 38 -14.35 20.72 19.81
C GLY A 38 -13.96 22.18 19.68
N TRP A 39 -13.10 22.49 18.70
CA TRP A 39 -12.65 23.86 18.43
C TRP A 39 -13.81 24.81 18.16
N THR A 40 -14.78 24.39 17.33
CA THR A 40 -15.95 25.23 17.03
C THR A 40 -16.83 25.44 18.25
N VAL A 41 -17.09 24.43 19.08
CA VAL A 41 -17.90 24.60 20.30
C VAL A 41 -17.23 25.53 21.32
N PHE A 42 -15.92 25.42 21.52
CA PHE A 42 -15.20 26.26 22.49
C PHE A 42 -15.05 27.73 22.05
N ARG A 43 -15.02 28.02 20.75
CA ARG A 43 -14.75 29.37 20.20
C ARG A 43 -15.97 30.14 19.72
N THR A 44 -17.12 29.48 19.53
CA THR A 44 -18.25 30.06 18.77
C THR A 44 -19.35 30.60 19.68
N ASN A 45 -19.89 31.77 19.32
CA ASN A 45 -21.06 32.37 19.98
C ASN A 45 -22.32 31.51 19.79
N PRO A 46 -23.28 31.50 20.74
CA PRO A 46 -24.48 30.67 20.68
C PRO A 46 -25.37 30.94 19.46
N THR A 47 -25.31 32.13 18.86
CA THR A 47 -26.03 32.48 17.63
C THR A 47 -25.46 31.78 16.39
N LEU A 48 -24.15 31.54 16.36
CA LEU A 48 -23.46 30.88 15.25
C LEU A 48 -23.50 29.35 15.35
N ALA A 49 -23.90 28.80 16.51
CA ALA A 49 -24.02 27.36 16.74
C ALA A 49 -25.01 26.68 15.76
N GLY A 50 -26.03 27.39 15.28
CA GLY A 50 -26.97 26.89 14.28
C GLY A 50 -26.31 26.55 12.94
N TYR A 51 -25.33 27.34 12.51
CA TYR A 51 -24.62 27.12 11.24
C TYR A 51 -23.72 25.86 11.27
N ILE A 52 -23.31 25.42 12.46
CA ILE A 52 -22.48 24.20 12.61
C ILE A 52 -23.25 22.97 12.10
N ASN A 53 -24.54 22.86 12.43
CA ASN A 53 -25.34 21.70 12.05
C ASN A 53 -25.71 21.71 10.56
N VAL A 54 -25.91 22.89 9.98
CA VAL A 54 -26.39 23.04 8.59
C VAL A 54 -25.24 23.04 7.58
N PHE A 55 -24.07 23.56 7.94
CA PHE A 55 -22.94 23.70 7.02
C PHE A 55 -21.74 22.84 7.42
N VAL A 56 -21.27 22.98 8.67
CA VAL A 56 -19.99 22.37 9.09
C VAL A 56 -20.10 20.84 9.16
N ARG A 57 -21.12 20.31 9.82
CA ARG A 57 -21.33 18.85 9.94
C ARG A 57 -21.47 18.15 8.59
N PRO A 58 -22.37 18.57 7.67
CA PRO A 58 -22.48 17.90 6.38
C PRO A 58 -21.21 18.06 5.54
N ALA A 59 -20.55 19.23 5.56
CA ALA A 59 -19.27 19.40 4.86
C ALA A 59 -18.18 18.45 5.39
N LEU A 60 -18.11 18.25 6.72
CA LEU A 60 -17.19 17.29 7.33
C LEU A 60 -17.54 15.85 6.99
N LEU A 61 -18.82 15.49 6.91
CA LEU A 61 -19.24 14.14 6.51
C LEU A 61 -18.91 13.87 5.04
N ILE A 62 -19.14 14.83 4.15
CA ILE A 62 -18.81 14.71 2.73
C ILE A 62 -17.30 14.56 2.55
N SER A 63 -16.50 15.40 3.23
CA SER A 63 -15.04 15.30 3.16
C SER A 63 -14.50 14.01 3.77
N ALA A 64 -15.11 13.52 4.85
CA ALA A 64 -14.82 12.22 5.45
C ALA A 64 -15.04 11.06 4.47
N VAL A 65 -16.22 11.02 3.82
CA VAL A 65 -16.54 9.97 2.85
C VAL A 65 -15.60 10.04 1.64
N LEU A 66 -15.37 11.24 1.10
CA LEU A 66 -14.48 11.41 -0.04
C LEU A 66 -13.03 11.00 0.30
N GLY A 67 -12.53 11.45 1.46
CA GLY A 67 -11.20 11.07 1.95
C GLY A 67 -11.07 9.57 2.15
N PHE A 68 -12.08 8.91 2.71
CA PHE A 68 -12.10 7.46 2.90
C PHE A 68 -12.02 6.71 1.55
N ILE A 69 -12.79 7.13 0.55
CA ILE A 69 -12.76 6.53 -0.80
C ILE A 69 -11.37 6.69 -1.42
N ILE A 70 -10.80 7.90 -1.35
CA ILE A 70 -9.46 8.18 -1.89
C ILE A 70 -8.40 7.30 -1.19
N SER A 71 -8.46 7.20 0.14
CA SER A 71 -7.53 6.35 0.91
C SER A 71 -7.68 4.86 0.57
N CYS A 72 -8.89 4.37 0.32
CA CYS A 72 -9.11 2.98 -0.12
C CYS A 72 -8.48 2.72 -1.49
N ILE A 73 -8.69 3.63 -2.45
CA ILE A 73 -8.09 3.53 -3.79
C ILE A 73 -6.57 3.58 -3.71
N ALA A 74 -6.01 4.51 -2.93
CA ALA A 74 -4.57 4.61 -2.70
C ALA A 74 -4.03 3.32 -2.08
N GLY A 75 -4.66 2.81 -1.02
CA GLY A 75 -4.26 1.58 -0.35
C GLY A 75 -4.25 0.36 -1.29
N LEU A 76 -5.24 0.25 -2.17
CA LEU A 76 -5.29 -0.79 -3.21
C LEU A 76 -4.11 -0.66 -4.18
N ILE A 77 -3.89 0.52 -4.76
CA ILE A 77 -2.82 0.76 -5.73
C ILE A 77 -1.44 0.48 -5.12
N TYR A 78 -1.17 1.04 -3.93
CA TYR A 78 0.10 0.84 -3.25
C TYR A 78 0.32 -0.61 -2.84
N SER A 79 -0.73 -1.30 -2.38
CA SER A 79 -0.62 -2.70 -2.02
C SER A 79 -0.26 -3.59 -3.22
N HIS A 80 -0.83 -3.31 -4.40
CA HIS A 80 -0.45 -4.02 -5.62
C HIS A 80 1.00 -3.77 -6.06
N ARG A 81 1.48 -2.52 -5.95
CA ARG A 81 2.85 -2.14 -6.32
C ARG A 81 3.93 -2.75 -5.44
N ILE A 82 3.57 -3.26 -4.26
CA ILE A 82 4.48 -3.93 -3.33
C ILE A 82 4.30 -5.45 -3.39
N ALA A 83 3.07 -5.95 -3.28
CA ALA A 83 2.80 -7.39 -3.17
C ALA A 83 3.24 -8.19 -4.41
N GLY A 84 3.05 -7.62 -5.61
CA GLY A 84 3.48 -8.25 -6.86
C GLY A 84 4.99 -8.49 -6.93
N PRO A 85 5.82 -7.43 -6.77
CA PRO A 85 7.27 -7.56 -6.69
C PRO A 85 7.76 -8.50 -5.60
N VAL A 86 7.21 -8.41 -4.37
CA VAL A 86 7.61 -9.28 -3.26
C VAL A 86 7.37 -10.75 -3.62
N TYR A 87 6.21 -11.07 -4.19
CA TYR A 87 5.91 -12.43 -4.63
C TYR A 87 6.90 -12.92 -5.68
N HIS A 88 7.18 -12.11 -6.70
CA HIS A 88 8.14 -12.48 -7.74
C HIS A 88 9.53 -12.73 -7.16
N MET A 89 10.03 -11.84 -6.29
CA MET A 89 11.33 -12.01 -5.65
C MET A 89 11.39 -13.28 -4.81
N LYS A 90 10.36 -13.56 -4.00
CA LYS A 90 10.28 -14.80 -3.22
C LYS A 90 10.35 -16.02 -4.14
N ASN A 91 9.56 -16.04 -5.20
CA ASN A 91 9.51 -17.18 -6.11
C ASN A 91 10.85 -17.40 -6.84
N THR A 92 11.54 -16.32 -7.22
CA THR A 92 12.88 -16.41 -7.80
C THR A 92 13.89 -16.97 -6.80
N ILE A 93 13.82 -16.58 -5.53
CA ILE A 93 14.69 -17.14 -4.48
C ILE A 93 14.41 -18.64 -4.30
N ASP A 94 13.14 -19.03 -4.20
CA ASP A 94 12.72 -20.44 -4.06
C ASP A 94 13.23 -21.27 -5.26
N ASP A 95 13.12 -20.78 -6.49
CA ASP A 95 13.63 -21.45 -7.69
C ASP A 95 15.15 -21.65 -7.63
N VAL A 96 15.92 -20.67 -7.15
CA VAL A 96 17.38 -20.78 -6.97
C VAL A 96 17.73 -21.82 -5.89
N LEU A 97 16.98 -21.85 -4.79
CA LEU A 97 17.17 -22.82 -3.72
C LEU A 97 16.88 -24.25 -4.16
N GLU A 98 15.96 -24.44 -5.12
CA GLU A 98 15.68 -25.71 -5.77
C GLU A 98 16.74 -26.10 -6.83
N GLY A 99 17.81 -25.32 -6.99
CA GLY A 99 18.87 -25.57 -7.96
C GLY A 99 18.51 -25.18 -9.39
N LYS A 100 17.39 -24.47 -9.61
CA LYS A 100 17.05 -23.91 -10.92
C LYS A 100 17.87 -22.65 -11.15
N SER A 101 18.01 -22.28 -12.43
CA SER A 101 18.63 -21.02 -12.85
C SER A 101 17.55 -20.06 -13.38
N PRO A 102 16.76 -19.41 -12.50
CA PRO A 102 15.78 -18.42 -12.95
C PRO A 102 16.50 -17.20 -13.56
N GLY A 103 15.81 -16.52 -14.47
CA GLY A 103 16.30 -15.29 -15.08
C GLY A 103 16.35 -14.11 -14.11
N ILE A 104 16.84 -12.97 -14.60
CA ILE A 104 16.89 -11.72 -13.84
C ILE A 104 15.49 -11.23 -13.42
N ILE A 105 15.40 -10.69 -12.21
CA ILE A 105 14.19 -10.08 -11.66
C ILE A 105 14.02 -8.69 -12.26
N VAL A 106 12.99 -8.49 -13.07
CA VAL A 106 12.65 -7.19 -13.66
C VAL A 106 11.27 -6.76 -13.21
N LEU A 107 11.21 -5.67 -12.44
CA LEU A 107 9.95 -5.11 -11.94
C LEU A 107 9.35 -4.08 -12.92
N ARG A 108 8.04 -3.82 -12.78
CA ARG A 108 7.33 -2.87 -13.65
C ARG A 108 7.71 -1.43 -13.33
N ARG A 109 7.37 -0.51 -14.25
CA ARG A 109 7.71 0.92 -14.12
C ARG A 109 7.22 1.56 -12.82
N HIS A 110 6.09 1.13 -12.28
CA HIS A 110 5.48 1.75 -11.09
C HIS A 110 5.63 0.90 -9.82
N ASP A 111 6.43 -0.16 -9.87
CA ASP A 111 6.70 -0.98 -8.70
C ASP A 111 7.76 -0.30 -7.81
N GLU A 112 7.58 -0.39 -6.49
CA GLU A 112 8.38 0.37 -5.52
C GLU A 112 9.73 -0.31 -5.19
N LEU A 113 9.84 -1.64 -5.37
CA LEU A 113 10.98 -2.43 -4.88
C LEU A 113 12.12 -2.63 -5.89
N LYS A 114 12.33 -1.68 -6.81
CA LYS A 114 13.32 -1.83 -7.90
C LYS A 114 14.75 -1.92 -7.39
N ASP A 115 15.12 -1.11 -6.41
CA ASP A 115 16.48 -1.10 -5.87
C ASP A 115 16.80 -2.42 -5.12
N LEU A 116 15.79 -2.98 -4.46
CA LEU A 116 15.88 -4.30 -3.85
C LEU A 116 16.01 -5.40 -4.92
N ALA A 117 15.20 -5.35 -5.99
CA ALA A 117 15.31 -6.28 -7.09
C ALA A 117 16.69 -6.22 -7.77
N ALA A 118 17.23 -5.01 -7.97
CA ALA A 118 18.58 -4.83 -8.52
C ALA A 118 19.66 -5.42 -7.60
N SER A 119 19.55 -5.20 -6.28
CA SER A 119 20.48 -5.78 -5.31
C SER A 119 20.39 -7.31 -5.26
N LEU A 120 19.17 -7.85 -5.31
CA LEU A 120 18.93 -9.29 -5.35
C LEU A 120 19.49 -9.91 -6.63
N ASN A 121 19.34 -9.27 -7.79
CA ASN A 121 19.95 -9.73 -9.04
C ASN A 121 21.48 -9.82 -8.95
N LYS A 122 22.14 -8.83 -8.32
CA LYS A 122 23.60 -8.86 -8.10
C LYS A 122 24.00 -10.04 -7.21
N LEU A 123 23.23 -10.30 -6.15
CA LEU A 123 23.46 -11.44 -5.25
C LEU A 123 23.33 -12.77 -6.01
N LEU A 124 22.26 -12.94 -6.79
CA LEU A 124 22.02 -14.16 -7.58
C LEU A 124 23.13 -14.38 -8.60
N GLN A 125 23.60 -13.33 -9.27
CA GLN A 125 24.70 -13.41 -10.21
C GLN A 125 26.00 -13.85 -9.53
N HIS A 126 26.30 -13.29 -8.36
CA HIS A 126 27.49 -13.67 -7.59
C HIS A 126 27.43 -15.14 -7.16
N PHE A 127 26.27 -15.58 -6.65
CA PHE A 127 26.06 -16.97 -6.23
C PHE A 127 26.24 -17.98 -7.38
N GLN A 128 25.71 -17.66 -8.57
CA GLN A 128 25.90 -18.48 -9.77
C GLN A 128 27.36 -18.53 -10.23
N GLN A 129 28.12 -17.45 -10.07
CA GLN A 129 29.56 -17.45 -10.36
C GLN A 129 30.33 -18.34 -9.39
N THR A 130 30.05 -18.25 -8.09
CA THR A 130 30.74 -19.08 -7.07
C THR A 130 30.49 -20.57 -7.27
N GLN A 131 29.27 -20.97 -7.65
CA GLN A 131 28.98 -22.38 -7.95
C GLN A 131 29.74 -22.89 -9.18
N LYS A 132 29.91 -22.07 -10.22
CA LYS A 132 30.65 -22.47 -11.43
C LYS A 132 32.15 -22.61 -11.19
N THR A 133 32.73 -21.86 -10.25
CA THR A 133 34.16 -21.94 -9.93
C THR A 133 34.52 -23.15 -9.07
N ASN A 134 33.54 -23.73 -8.35
CA ASN A 134 33.74 -24.89 -7.47
C ASN A 134 33.42 -26.24 -8.16
N ILE A 135 33.24 -26.25 -9.48
CA ILE A 135 33.10 -27.43 -10.34
C ILE A 135 34.30 -27.45 -11.30
#